data_AF-A0A4P6TT02-F1
#
_entry.id   AF-A0A4P6TT02-F1
#
_cell.length_a   1.000
_cell.length_b   1.000
_cell.length_c   1.000
_cell.angle_alpha   90.00
_cell.angle_beta   90.00
_cell.angle_gamma   90.00
#
_symmetry.space_group_name_H-M   'P 1'
#
loop_
_entity.id
_entity.type
_entity.pdbx_description
1 polymer ?
#
loop_
_entity_poly.entity_id
_entity_poly.type
_entity_poly.pdbx_seq_one_letter_code
_entity_poly.pdbx_strand_id
1 'polypeptide(L)' 'MREYDLTNARWHKSSYSNGEGGSCVEVVADFPGVVPVRDSKVANGAVLIIGASAWAHFIDSAVAENSRCASTI' A
#
# COMPACT_ATOMS: atom_id res chain seq x y z
N MET A 1 -20.89 1.08 -9.79
CA MET A 1 -19.51 1.30 -9.28
C MET A 1 -19.68 1.92 -7.90
N ARG A 2 -19.21 1.28 -6.81
CA ARG A 2 -19.20 1.94 -5.51
C ARG A 2 -18.16 3.05 -5.59
N GLU A 3 -18.62 4.29 -5.56
CA GLU A 3 -17.73 5.45 -5.50
C GLU A 3 -17.20 5.51 -4.07
N TYR A 4 -15.93 5.12 -3.91
CA TYR A 4 -15.24 5.27 -2.64
C TYR A 4 -14.80 6.73 -2.54
N ASP A 5 -15.40 7.50 -1.62
CA ASP A 5 -14.97 8.87 -1.36
C ASP A 5 -13.63 8.85 -0.63
N LEU A 6 -12.56 9.12 -1.36
CA LEU A 6 -11.19 9.18 -0.87
C LEU A 6 -10.73 10.61 -0.56
N THR A 7 -11.63 11.60 -0.68
CA THR A 7 -11.30 13.02 -0.50
C THR A 7 -10.81 13.33 0.91
N ASN A 8 -11.36 12.65 1.92
CA ASN A 8 -10.98 12.78 3.33
C ASN A 8 -10.09 11.64 3.84
N ALA A 9 -9.54 10.82 2.94
CA ALA A 9 -8.76 9.67 3.33
C ALA A 9 -7.37 10.08 3.88
N ARG A 10 -6.96 9.44 4.98
CA ARG A 10 -5.65 9.67 5.59
C ARG A 10 -4.60 8.79 4.90
N TRP A 11 -3.86 9.38 3.97
CA TRP A 11 -2.83 8.69 3.22
C TRP A 11 -1.54 8.53 4.03
N HIS A 12 -1.04 7.30 4.09
CA HIS A 12 0.24 6.93 4.71
C HIS A 12 1.26 6.61 3.62
N LYS A 13 2.41 7.29 3.69
CA LYS A 13 3.51 7.16 2.73
C LYS A 13 4.55 6.14 3.21
N SER A 14 5.03 5.30 2.31
CA SER A 14 6.07 4.30 2.63
C SER A 14 7.43 4.94 2.95
N SER A 15 8.08 4.48 4.03
CA SER A 15 9.35 5.03 4.55
C SER A 15 10.62 4.43 3.91
N TYR A 16 10.52 3.32 3.18
CA TYR A 16 11.66 2.67 2.52
C TYR A 16 11.93 3.33 1.16
N SER A 17 12.79 4.34 1.15
CA SER A 17 13.24 5.04 -0.06
C SER A 17 14.77 5.14 -0.04
N ASN A 18 15.46 4.23 -0.72
CA ASN A 18 16.91 4.35 -0.87
C ASN A 18 17.21 5.39 -1.97
N GLY A 19 17.89 6.48 -1.59
CA GLY A 19 18.81 7.34 -2.36
C GLY A 19 18.44 7.97 -3.71
N GLU A 20 17.65 7.34 -4.58
CA GLU A 20 17.58 7.68 -6.01
C GLU A 20 16.16 7.97 -6.52
N GLY A 21 15.16 8.20 -5.66
CA GLY A 21 13.86 8.65 -6.17
C GLY A 21 12.59 8.50 -5.33
N GLY A 22 12.68 8.56 -3.99
CA GLY A 22 11.55 8.86 -3.08
C GLY A 22 10.38 7.85 -3.07
N SER A 23 9.57 7.91 -2.00
CA SER A 23 8.40 7.03 -1.80
C SER A 23 7.53 6.93 -3.07
N CYS A 24 7.16 5.71 -3.48
CA CYS A 24 6.38 5.44 -4.70
C CYS A 24 4.91 5.03 -4.43
N VAL A 25 4.54 4.77 -3.18
CA VAL A 25 3.19 4.27 -2.84
C VAL A 25 2.66 4.94 -1.58
N GLU A 26 1.37 5.27 -1.61
CA GLU A 26 0.58 5.72 -0.47
C GLU A 26 -0.62 4.79 -0.28
N VAL A 27 -0.94 4.50 0.98
CA VAL A 27 -2.06 3.62 1.35
C VAL A 27 -2.95 4.27 2.39
N VAL A 28 -4.22 3.88 2.44
CA VAL A 28 -5.14 4.28 3.51
C VAL A 28 -5.45 3.04 4.33
N ALA A 29 -4.90 2.97 5.54
CA ALA A 29 -5.11 1.84 6.45
C ALA A 29 -6.49 1.89 7.13
N ASP A 30 -7.03 3.09 7.34
CA ASP A 30 -8.25 3.33 8.11
C ASP A 30 -9.51 3.42 7.24
N PHE A 31 -9.60 2.63 6.16
CA PHE A 31 -10.78 2.63 5.29
C PHE A 31 -11.62 1.34 5.48
N PRO A 32 -12.95 1.43 5.68
CA PRO A 32 -13.76 0.26 5.99
C PRO A 32 -13.79 -0.78 4.86
N GLY A 33 -13.25 -1.97 5.13
CA GLY A 33 -13.37 -3.15 4.26
C GLY A 33 -12.47 -3.16 3.02
N VAL A 34 -11.79 -2.06 2.71
CA VAL A 34 -10.84 -1.97 1.60
C VAL A 34 -9.61 -1.15 1.97
N VAL A 35 -8.51 -1.38 1.27
CA VAL A 35 -7.27 -0.63 1.37
C VAL A 35 -7.02 0.04 0.02
N PRO A 36 -7.34 1.33 -0.10
CA PRO A 36 -6.95 2.17 -1.23
C PRO A 36 -5.42 2.30 -1.30
N VAL A 37 -4.87 2.08 -2.48
CA VAL A 37 -3.43 2.19 -2.79
C VAL A 37 -3.26 3.09 -4.00
N ARG A 38 -2.40 4.10 -3.89
CA ARG A 38 -2.06 4.98 -5.02
C ARG A 38 -0.56 5.20 -5.15
N ASP A 39 -0.16 5.63 -6.33
CA ASP A 39 1.20 6.08 -6.58
C ASP A 39 1.36 7.54 -6.11
N SER A 40 2.36 7.80 -5.28
CA SER A 40 2.66 9.13 -4.72
C SER A 40 3.17 10.13 -5.77
N LYS A 41 3.74 9.65 -6.88
CA LYS A 41 4.25 10.50 -7.97
C LYS A 41 3.12 10.91 -8.92
N VAL A 42 2.02 10.15 -8.93
CA VAL A 42 0.80 10.44 -9.70
C VAL A 42 -0.39 10.55 -8.75
N ALA A 43 -0.41 11.59 -7.92
CA ALA A 43 -1.44 11.79 -6.89
C ALA A 43 -2.89 11.85 -7.41
N ASN A 44 -3.08 12.26 -8.67
CA ASN A 44 -4.38 12.30 -9.37
C ASN A 44 -4.60 11.08 -10.28
N GLY A 45 -3.75 10.06 -10.17
CA GLY A 45 -3.80 8.84 -10.96
C GLY A 45 -4.86 7.86 -10.46
N ALA A 46 -4.93 6.71 -11.12
CA ALA A 46 -5.83 5.64 -10.72
C ALA A 46 -5.49 5.12 -9.31
N VAL A 47 -6.51 4.94 -8.48
CA VAL A 47 -6.39 4.32 -7.16
C VAL A 47 -6.80 2.85 -7.26
N LEU A 48 -5.93 1.97 -6.78
CA LEU A 48 -6.23 0.55 -6.65
C LEU A 48 -7.01 0.32 -5.35
N ILE A 49 -8.18 -0.29 -5.45
CA ILE A 49 -8.99 -0.67 -4.29
C ILE A 49 -8.83 -2.15 -4.03
N ILE A 50 -8.16 -2.49 -2.94
CA ILE A 50 -7.89 -3.87 -2.55
C ILE A 50 -8.79 -4.24 -1.37
N GLY A 51 -9.42 -5.41 -1.36
CA GLY A 51 -10.19 -5.86 -0.20
C GLY A 51 -9.30 -6.07 1.03
N ALA A 52 -9.79 -5.74 2.23
CA ALA A 52 -8.97 -5.84 3.45
C ALA A 52 -8.38 -7.24 3.69
N SER A 53 -9.12 -8.30 3.38
CA SER A 53 -8.63 -9.69 3.49
C SER A 53 -7.50 -9.99 2.50
N ALA A 54 -7.67 -9.58 1.24
CA ALA A 54 -6.65 -9.75 0.20
C ALA A 54 -5.38 -8.94 0.55
N TRP A 55 -5.54 -7.74 1.10
CA TRP A 55 -4.43 -6.93 1.59
C TRP A 55 -3.69 -7.62 2.74
N ALA A 56 -4.40 -8.18 3.72
CA ALA A 56 -3.77 -8.91 4.83
C ALA A 56 -2.95 -10.12 4.33
N HIS A 57 -3.49 -10.91 3.41
CA HIS A 57 -2.76 -12.04 2.80
C HIS A 57 -1.54 -11.59 2.00
N PHE A 58 -1.64 -10.47 1.29
CA PHE A 58 -0.52 -9.88 0.57
C PHE A 58 0.63 -9.50 1.52
N ILE A 59 0.32 -8.83 2.63
CA ILE A 59 1.33 -8.44 3.61
C ILE A 59 1.94 -9.66 4.31
N ASP A 60 1.13 -10.64 4.70
CA ASP A 60 1.62 -11.89 5.30
C ASP A 60 2.61 -12.61 4.38
N SER A 61 2.28 -12.70 3.09
CA SER A 61 3.16 -13.30 2.07
C SER A 61 4.45 -12.49 1.88
N ALA A 62 4.35 -11.16 1.78
CA ALA A 62 5.50 -10.28 1.60
C ALA A 62 6.47 -10.32 2.81
N VAL A 63 5.93 -10.40 4.03
CA VAL A 63 6.74 -10.53 5.25
C VAL A 63 7.42 -11.91 5.31
N ALA A 64 6.70 -12.97 4.96
CA ALA A 64 7.27 -14.32 4.90
C ALA A 64 8.42 -14.43 3.89
N GLU A 65 8.33 -13.76 2.74
CA GLU A 65 9.41 -13.67 1.75
C GLU A 65 10.61 -12.88 2.28
N ASN A 66 10.39 -11.75 2.94
CA ASN A 66 11.46 -10.95 3.52
C ASN A 66 12.24 -11.73 4.61
N SER A 67 11.56 -12.58 5.38
CA SER A 67 12.20 -13.49 6.35
C SER A 67 12.94 -14.66 5.70
N ARG A 68 12.55 -15.09 4.50
CA ARG A 68 13.26 -16.15 3.75
C ARG A 68 14.61 -15.68 3.21
N CYS A 69 14.72 -14.42 2.80
CA CYS A 69 16.01 -13.83 2.43
C CYS A 69 16.96 -13.64 3.62
N ALA A 70 16.45 -13.56 4.85
CA ALA A 70 17.25 -13.42 6.07
C ALA A 70 17.82 -14.75 6.61
N SER A 71 17.33 -15.90 6.13
CA SER A 71 17.71 -17.23 6.65
C SER A 71 18.82 -17.94 5.86
N THR A 72 19.40 -17.31 4.83
CA THR A 72 20.53 -17.86 4.04
C THR A 72 21.83 -17.08 4.33
N ILE A 73 22.22 -17.02 5.60
CA ILE A 73 23.59 -16.65 6.03
C ILE A 73 24.12 -17.79 6.90
#